data_AF-A0A0M7BAS7-F1
#
_entry.id   AF-A0A0M7BAS7-F1
#
_cell.length_a   1.000
_cell.length_b   1.000
_cell.length_c   1.000
_cell.angle_alpha   90.00
_cell.angle_beta   90.00
_cell.angle_gamma   90.00
#
_symmetry.space_group_name_H-M   'P 1'
#
loop_
_entity.id
_entity.type
_entity.pdbx_description
1 polymer ?
#
loop_
_entity_poly.entity_id
_entity_poly.type
_entity_poly.pdbx_seq_one_letter_code
_entity_poly.pdbx_strand_id
1 'polypeptide(L)'
;MRKLIVLANTLLKEDRVWTPTPPLPDGKIRPHVVTTFAAHSNVEDKPHPAAKRLLRVFKRDMVALERNGVTGIWYVQSMHVKNGLFLAPHNEANADARARDKADPFRFWQIGAGPMLKAGIRRVHVDEMGRVRDPGPPS
;
A
#
# COMPACT_ATOMS: atom_id res chain seq x y z
N MET A 1 20.00 0.24 3.86
CA MET A 1 18.95 1.23 3.53
C MET A 1 17.64 0.82 4.16
N ARG A 2 16.96 1.72 4.90
CA ARG A 2 15.69 1.40 5.60
C ARG A 2 14.47 1.64 4.73
N LYS A 3 13.41 0.90 5.05
CA LYS A 3 12.30 0.61 4.17
C LYS A 3 10.97 0.70 4.97
N LEU A 4 10.34 1.88 5.03
CA LEU A 4 9.02 2.10 5.66
C LEU A 4 7.92 2.04 4.60
N ILE A 5 6.93 1.16 4.77
CA ILE A 5 5.71 1.19 3.95
C ILE A 5 4.69 2.01 4.73
N VAL A 6 4.33 3.17 4.19
CA VAL A 6 3.26 4.01 4.72
C VAL A 6 1.98 3.60 4.02
N LEU A 7 1.07 3.01 4.77
CA LEU A 7 -0.28 2.70 4.33
C LEU A 7 -1.14 3.88 4.78
N ALA A 8 -1.31 4.88 3.92
CA ALA A 8 -2.03 6.10 4.28
C ALA A 8 -3.49 5.95 3.84
N ASN A 9 -4.47 6.38 4.62
CA ASN A 9 -5.87 6.34 4.21
C ASN A 9 -6.49 7.75 4.08
N THR A 10 -5.86 8.68 3.35
CA THR A 10 -6.48 9.93 2.85
C THR A 10 -5.64 10.78 1.88
N LEU A 11 -6.34 11.32 0.86
CA LEU A 11 -5.91 12.28 -0.16
C LEU A 11 -5.22 13.55 0.40
N LEU A 12 -4.35 14.11 -0.46
CA LEU A 12 -3.73 15.44 -0.46
C LEU A 12 -2.32 15.65 0.16
N LYS A 13 -1.75 16.72 -0.41
CA LYS A 13 -0.38 17.14 -0.69
C LYS A 13 0.40 17.56 0.56
N GLU A 14 1.72 17.34 0.52
CA GLU A 14 2.76 18.38 0.64
C GLU A 14 4.12 17.72 0.92
N ASP A 15 5.08 18.00 0.04
CA ASP A 15 6.49 17.68 0.19
C ASP A 15 7.14 18.73 1.11
N ARG A 16 7.84 18.28 2.16
CA ARG A 16 8.82 19.12 2.85
C ARG A 16 10.01 18.30 3.35
N VAL A 17 11.18 18.76 2.92
CA VAL A 17 12.56 18.25 3.13
C VAL A 17 12.93 18.26 4.61
N TRP A 18 13.62 17.22 5.14
CA TRP A 18 14.42 17.35 6.38
C TRP A 18 15.49 16.24 6.63
N THR A 19 16.51 16.63 7.42
CA THR A 19 17.88 16.11 7.68
C THR A 19 18.06 14.86 8.58
N PRO A 20 19.28 14.23 8.63
CA PRO A 20 19.48 12.89 9.21
C PRO A 20 19.97 12.86 10.68
N THR A 21 19.37 12.01 11.52
CA THR A 21 19.95 11.49 12.79
C THR A 21 19.35 10.09 13.12
N PRO A 22 20.02 9.29 13.97
CA PRO A 22 20.48 7.97 13.60
C PRO A 22 19.34 6.93 13.53
N PRO A 23 19.55 5.83 12.81
CA PRO A 23 18.40 5.09 12.33
C PRO A 23 18.20 3.79 13.18
N LEU A 24 16.95 3.36 13.46
CA LEU A 24 16.58 2.08 14.13
C LEU A 24 17.55 0.89 13.91
N PRO A 25 18.15 0.25 14.92
CA PRO A 25 19.21 -0.75 14.72
C PRO A 25 18.89 -2.01 13.89
N ASP A 26 17.61 -2.35 13.64
CA ASP A 26 17.22 -3.72 13.24
C ASP A 26 17.00 -3.99 11.73
N GLY A 27 16.98 -2.96 10.88
CA GLY A 27 16.73 -3.10 9.44
C GLY A 27 15.35 -3.65 9.04
N LYS A 28 14.41 -3.82 9.99
CA LYS A 28 13.11 -4.42 9.75
C LYS A 28 12.13 -3.44 9.10
N ILE A 29 11.29 -3.99 8.22
CA ILE A 29 10.19 -3.27 7.59
C ILE A 29 9.04 -3.17 8.59
N ARG A 30 8.59 -1.96 8.90
CA ARG A 30 7.41 -1.72 9.75
C ARG A 30 6.29 -1.12 8.91
N PRO A 31 5.09 -1.73 8.88
CA PRO A 31 3.91 -1.09 8.30
C PRO A 31 3.40 -0.02 9.26
N HIS A 32 2.98 1.12 8.72
CA HIS A 32 2.31 2.17 9.47
C HIS A 32 0.99 2.50 8.78
N VAL A 33 -0.13 2.40 9.51
CA VAL A 33 -1.48 2.66 8.99
C VAL A 33 -2.02 3.93 9.64
N VAL A 34 -2.38 4.91 8.82
CA VAL A 34 -3.01 6.16 9.29
C VAL A 34 -4.50 6.10 9.01
N THR A 35 -5.33 6.24 10.05
CA THR A 35 -6.78 6.33 9.92
C THR A 35 -7.22 7.77 9.67
N THR A 36 -8.41 7.97 9.11
CA THR A 36 -9.00 9.31 8.92
C THR A 36 -9.20 10.03 10.25
N PHE A 37 -9.62 9.32 11.30
CA PHE A 37 -9.73 9.86 12.65
C PHE A 37 -8.39 10.41 13.16
N ALA A 38 -7.33 9.62 13.06
CA ALA A 38 -5.99 10.07 13.44
C ALA A 38 -5.52 11.26 12.59
N ALA A 39 -5.73 11.21 11.27
CA ALA A 39 -5.37 12.30 10.36
C ALA A 39 -6.07 13.63 10.69
N HIS A 40 -7.33 13.59 11.14
CA HIS A 40 -8.10 14.80 11.48
C HIS A 40 -7.86 15.31 12.91
N SER A 41 -7.17 14.56 13.76
CA SER A 41 -6.89 14.97 15.15
C SER A 41 -5.86 16.09 15.27
N ASN A 42 -5.25 16.55 14.17
CA ASN A 42 -4.15 17.53 14.14
C ASN A 42 -2.95 17.18 15.04
N VAL A 43 -2.86 15.93 15.51
CA VAL A 43 -1.70 15.39 16.23
C VAL A 43 -0.74 14.80 15.20
N GLU A 44 0.48 15.30 15.18
CA GLU A 44 1.51 14.81 14.27
C GLU A 44 2.09 13.49 14.79
N ASP A 45 1.59 12.36 14.28
CA ASP A 45 2.14 11.03 14.58
C ASP A 45 3.26 10.68 13.59
N LYS A 46 4.51 11.01 13.96
CA LYS A 46 5.73 10.59 13.25
C LYS A 46 6.53 9.66 14.17
N PRO A 47 6.16 8.37 14.28
CA PRO A 47 6.83 7.46 15.20
C PRO A 47 8.30 7.24 14.84
N HIS A 48 8.65 7.41 13.56
CA HIS A 48 10.00 7.22 13.05
C HIS A 48 10.37 8.32 12.03
N PRO A 49 10.76 9.53 12.49
CA PRO A 49 11.04 10.67 11.60
C PRO A 49 12.23 10.41 10.65
N ALA A 50 13.19 9.57 11.06
CA ALA A 50 14.35 9.20 10.24
C ALA A 50 14.14 8.00 9.30
N ALA A 51 12.93 7.42 9.26
CA ALA A 51 12.67 6.26 8.41
C ALA A 51 12.34 6.69 6.97
N LYS A 52 13.07 6.15 5.98
CA LYS A 52 12.76 6.35 4.56
C LYS A 52 11.41 5.71 4.22
N ARG A 53 10.46 6.56 3.81
CA ARG A 53 9.19 6.14 3.21
C ARG A 53 9.46 5.49 1.84
N LEU A 54 8.90 4.30 1.62
CA LEU A 54 9.03 3.52 0.39
C LEU A 54 7.80 3.53 -0.47
N LEU A 55 6.64 3.43 0.15
CA LEU A 55 5.37 3.28 -0.52
C LEU A 55 4.34 4.06 0.27
N ARG A 56 3.49 4.80 -0.45
CA ARG A 56 2.26 5.39 0.06
C ARG A 56 1.12 4.88 -0.82
N VAL A 57 0.18 4.15 -0.21
CA VAL A 57 -1.03 3.65 -0.89
C VAL A 57 -2.26 3.99 -0.07
N PHE A 58 -3.35 4.27 -0.77
CA PHE A 58 -4.68 4.51 -0.23
C PHE A 58 -5.65 3.39 -0.55
N LYS A 59 -6.79 3.38 0.17
CA LYS A 59 -7.92 2.56 -0.25
C LYS A 59 -8.35 2.95 -1.68
N ARG A 60 -8.60 1.96 -2.52
CA ARG A 60 -8.88 2.07 -3.96
C ARG A 60 -7.72 2.53 -4.85
N ASP A 61 -6.51 2.73 -4.31
CA ASP A 61 -5.35 2.91 -5.19
C ASP A 61 -5.12 1.63 -6.00
N MET A 62 -4.76 1.83 -7.26
CA MET A 62 -4.31 0.76 -8.15
C MET A 62 -2.82 0.49 -7.91
N VAL A 63 -2.47 -0.77 -7.82
CA VAL A 63 -1.10 -1.24 -7.57
C VAL A 63 -0.75 -2.37 -8.54
N ALA A 64 0.47 -2.33 -9.05
CA ALA A 64 1.06 -3.44 -9.77
C ALA A 64 1.95 -4.24 -8.81
N LEU A 65 1.79 -5.55 -8.84
CA LEU A 65 2.63 -6.48 -8.08
C LEU A 65 2.67 -7.84 -8.76
N GLU A 66 3.80 -8.52 -8.56
CA GLU A 66 4.03 -9.84 -9.09
C GLU A 66 3.40 -10.92 -8.20
N ARG A 67 2.67 -11.85 -8.82
CA ARG A 67 2.16 -13.05 -8.19
C ARG A 67 2.46 -14.23 -9.09
N ASN A 68 3.17 -15.23 -8.57
CA ASN A 68 3.52 -16.45 -9.32
C ASN A 68 4.22 -16.18 -10.66
N GLY A 69 5.15 -15.21 -10.71
CA GLY A 69 5.86 -14.84 -11.94
C GLY A 69 5.08 -13.96 -12.91
N VAL A 70 3.82 -13.62 -12.61
CA VAL A 70 2.99 -12.75 -13.45
C VAL A 70 2.72 -11.43 -12.74
N THR A 71 3.03 -10.32 -13.40
CA THR A 71 2.65 -8.99 -12.91
C THR A 71 1.17 -8.75 -13.18
N GLY A 72 0.39 -8.58 -12.11
CA GLY A 72 -1.03 -8.23 -12.19
C GLY A 72 -1.30 -6.84 -11.63
N ILE A 73 -2.41 -6.24 -12.06
CA ILE A 73 -2.94 -5.00 -11.51
C ILE A 73 -4.06 -5.33 -10.51
N TRP A 74 -3.96 -4.75 -9.33
CA TRP A 74 -4.86 -4.95 -8.22
C TRP A 74 -5.26 -3.60 -7.65
N TYR A 75 -6.37 -3.53 -6.93
CA TYR A 75 -6.71 -2.36 -6.13
C TYR A 75 -6.71 -2.68 -4.64
N VAL A 76 -6.42 -1.67 -3.82
CA VAL A 76 -6.36 -1.81 -2.36
C VAL A 76 -7.77 -1.78 -1.76
N GLN A 77 -8.21 -2.89 -1.18
CA GLN A 77 -9.52 -3.02 -0.54
C GLN A 77 -9.50 -2.60 0.93
N SER A 78 -8.52 -3.08 1.69
CA SER A 78 -8.33 -2.72 3.10
C SER A 78 -6.86 -2.83 3.52
N MET A 79 -6.53 -2.18 4.65
CA MET A 79 -5.17 -2.06 5.17
C MET A 79 -5.17 -2.32 6.67
N HIS A 80 -4.28 -3.19 7.13
CA HIS A 80 -4.16 -3.55 8.54
C HIS A 80 -2.69 -3.62 8.94
N VAL A 81 -2.36 -3.13 10.14
CA VAL A 81 -0.97 -3.14 10.64
C VAL A 81 -0.42 -4.57 10.78
N LYS A 82 -1.23 -5.48 11.33
CA LYS A 82 -0.84 -6.89 11.56
C LYS A 82 -0.98 -7.77 10.31
N ASN A 83 -2.06 -7.58 9.57
CA ASN A 83 -2.45 -8.49 8.48
C ASN A 83 -1.97 -8.04 7.10
N GLY A 84 -1.47 -6.81 6.96
CA GLY A 84 -0.99 -6.26 5.70
C GLY A 84 -2.09 -5.67 4.82
N LEU A 85 -1.92 -5.79 3.51
CA LEU A 85 -2.88 -5.33 2.51
C LEU A 85 -3.81 -6.46 2.07
N PHE A 86 -5.07 -6.10 1.86
CA PHE A 86 -6.04 -6.93 1.15
C PHE A 86 -6.27 -6.32 -0.23
N LEU A 87 -5.98 -7.12 -1.25
CA LEU A 87 -5.99 -6.72 -2.64
C LEU A 87 -7.05 -7.51 -3.40
N ALA A 88 -7.70 -6.84 -4.35
CA ALA A 88 -8.62 -7.45 -5.29
C ALA A 88 -8.15 -7.17 -6.73
N PRO A 89 -8.34 -8.11 -7.67
CA PRO A 89 -8.06 -7.86 -9.07
C PRO A 89 -8.88 -6.65 -9.58
N HIS A 90 -8.27 -5.82 -10.42
CA HIS A 90 -8.91 -4.61 -10.95
C HIS A 90 -10.13 -4.88 -11.86
N ASN A 91 -10.25 -6.08 -12.41
CA ASN A 91 -11.35 -6.51 -13.27
C ASN A 91 -12.56 -7.06 -12.50
N GLU A 92 -12.49 -7.15 -11.17
CA GLU A 92 -13.54 -7.75 -10.35
C GLU A 92 -14.60 -6.72 -9.94
N ALA A 93 -15.85 -6.99 -10.31
CA ALA A 93 -17.00 -6.22 -9.86
C ALA A 93 -17.55 -6.78 -8.54
N ASN A 94 -18.08 -5.91 -7.67
CA ASN A 94 -18.72 -6.28 -6.41
C ASN A 94 -17.87 -7.20 -5.50
N ALA A 95 -16.54 -7.08 -5.57
CA ALA A 95 -15.60 -7.96 -4.88
C ALA A 95 -15.87 -8.08 -3.37
N ASP A 96 -16.36 -7.03 -2.71
CA ASP A 96 -16.72 -7.06 -1.28
C ASP A 96 -17.92 -7.97 -0.98
N ALA A 97 -18.96 -7.94 -1.82
CA ALA A 97 -20.10 -8.84 -1.68
C ALA A 97 -19.68 -10.29 -1.96
N ARG A 98 -18.91 -10.50 -3.03
CA ARG A 98 -18.38 -11.82 -3.41
C ARG A 98 -17.48 -12.42 -2.33
N ALA A 99 -16.60 -11.62 -1.73
CA ALA A 99 -15.71 -12.07 -0.67
C ALA A 99 -16.44 -12.41 0.64
N ARG A 100 -17.66 -11.89 0.85
CA ARG A 100 -18.51 -12.24 2.01
C ARG A 100 -19.33 -13.49 1.77
N ASP A 101 -19.65 -13.80 0.52
CA ASP A 101 -20.37 -15.01 0.16
C ASP A 101 -19.48 -16.24 0.40
N LYS A 102 -20.02 -17.22 1.14
CA LYS A 102 -19.35 -18.48 1.43
C LYS A 102 -19.38 -19.43 0.23
N ALA A 103 -20.37 -19.30 -0.65
CA ALA A 103 -20.51 -20.10 -1.86
C ALA A 103 -19.58 -19.63 -2.99
N ASP A 104 -19.18 -18.35 -2.99
CA ASP A 104 -18.24 -17.81 -3.97
C ASP A 104 -16.79 -18.18 -3.61
N PRO A 105 -16.01 -18.77 -4.53
CA PRO A 105 -14.59 -19.07 -4.31
C PRO A 105 -13.72 -17.81 -4.21
N PHE A 106 -14.23 -16.64 -4.62
CA PHE A 106 -13.49 -15.39 -4.61
C PHE A 106 -13.07 -14.97 -3.19
N ARG A 107 -11.78 -14.70 -3.01
CA ARG A 107 -11.22 -14.15 -1.77
C ARG A 107 -10.19 -13.09 -2.09
N PHE A 108 -10.11 -12.08 -1.23
CA PHE A 108 -9.06 -11.07 -1.32
C PHE A 108 -7.69 -11.70 -1.17
N TRP A 109 -6.74 -11.20 -1.94
CA TRP A 109 -5.36 -11.56 -1.76
C TRP A 109 -4.78 -10.77 -0.59
N GLN A 110 -4.49 -11.46 0.50
CA GLN A 110 -3.81 -10.90 1.65
C GLN A 110 -2.29 -10.99 1.46
N ILE A 111 -1.59 -9.87 1.62
CA ILE A 111 -0.13 -9.81 1.54
C ILE A 111 0.48 -8.93 2.64
N GLY A 112 1.48 -9.48 3.34
CA GLY A 112 2.24 -8.77 4.38
C GLY A 112 3.32 -7.86 3.81
N ALA A 113 3.82 -6.91 4.62
CA ALA A 113 4.75 -5.87 4.17
C ALA A 113 6.07 -6.40 3.56
N GLY A 114 6.64 -7.47 4.12
CA GLY A 114 7.87 -8.09 3.62
C GLY A 114 7.70 -8.71 2.23
N PRO A 115 6.80 -9.71 2.07
CA PRO A 115 6.48 -10.31 0.77
C PRO A 115 6.03 -9.28 -0.27
N MET A 116 5.28 -8.27 0.15
CA MET A 116 4.80 -7.21 -0.73
C MET A 116 5.93 -6.38 -1.36
N LEU A 117 7.00 -6.08 -0.62
CA LEU A 117 8.18 -5.41 -1.19
C LEU A 117 9.00 -6.34 -2.09
N LYS A 118 9.04 -7.64 -1.78
CA LYS A 118 9.70 -8.63 -2.65
C LYS A 118 8.96 -8.80 -3.98
N ALA A 119 7.62 -8.73 -3.95
CA ALA A 119 6.75 -8.75 -5.12
C ALA A 119 6.79 -7.46 -5.98
N GLY A 120 7.65 -6.50 -5.63
CA GLY A 120 7.84 -5.29 -6.43
C GLY A 120 6.62 -4.37 -6.46
N ILE A 121 5.89 -4.26 -5.34
CA ILE A 121 4.70 -3.41 -5.28
C ILE A 121 5.03 -1.98 -5.68
N ARG A 122 4.19 -1.42 -6.56
CA ARG A 122 4.25 -0.02 -6.97
C ARG A 122 2.86 0.48 -7.28
N ARG A 123 2.63 1.78 -7.05
CA ARG A 123 1.35 2.41 -7.39
C ARG A 123 1.32 2.65 -8.90
N VAL A 124 0.24 2.25 -9.54
CA VAL A 124 -0.05 2.55 -10.94
C VAL A 124 -1.22 3.52 -11.02
N HIS A 125 -1.22 4.37 -12.03
CA HIS A 125 -2.33 5.27 -12.29
C HIS A 125 -3.11 4.77 -13.50
N VAL A 126 -4.43 4.75 -13.40
CA VAL A 126 -5.32 4.40 -14.50
C VAL A 126 -6.11 5.65 -14.85
N ASP A 127 -6.04 6.08 -16.12
CA ASP A 127 -6.81 7.23 -16.58
C ASP A 127 -8.29 6.87 -16.83
N GLU A 128 -9.12 7.87 -17.08
CA GLU A 128 -10.56 7.68 -17.33
C GLU A 128 -10.84 6.84 -18.59
N MET A 129 -9.88 6.76 -19.51
CA MET A 129 -9.94 5.94 -20.73
C MET A 129 -9.42 4.52 -20.50
N GLY A 130 -8.99 4.19 -19.28
CA GLY A 130 -8.43 2.89 -18.92
C GLY A 130 -6.95 2.70 -19.23
N ARG A 131 -6.20 3.75 -19.63
CA ARG A 131 -4.76 3.64 -19.87
C ARG A 131 -4.00 3.53 -18.56
N VAL A 132 -3.13 2.53 -18.48
CA VAL A 132 -2.29 2.29 -17.31
C VAL A 132 -0.96 3.03 -17.47
N ARG A 133 -0.64 3.89 -16.50
CA ARG A 133 0.67 4.52 -16.33
C ARG A 133 1.39 3.82 -15.18
N ASP A 134 2.34 2.97 -15.54
CA ASP A 134 3.22 2.29 -14.62
C ASP A 134 4.60 2.98 -14.62
N PRO A 135 5.09 3.49 -13.47
CA PRO A 135 6.43 4.06 -13.38
C PRO A 135 7.56 3.03 -13.55
N GLY A 136 7.23 1.73 -13.61
CA GLY A 136 8.20 0.65 -13.70
C GLY A 136 8.85 0.32 -12.36
N PRO A 137 9.70 -0.74 -12.32
CA PRO A 137 10.47 -1.06 -11.13
C PRO A 137 11.42 0.09 -10.77
N PRO A 138 11.63 0.40 -9.48
CA PRO A 138 12.65 1.36 -9.09
C PRO A 138 14.03 0.87 -9.53
N SER A 139 14.70 1.65 -10.41
CA SER A 139 16.10 1.46 -10.84
C SER A 139 17.09 1.66 -9.71
#